data_AF-B7FMR0-F1
#
_entry.id   AF-B7FMR0-F1
#
_cell.length_a   1.000
_cell.length_b   1.000
_cell.length_c   1.000
_cell.angle_alpha   90.00
_cell.angle_beta   90.00
_cell.angle_gamma   90.00
#
_symmetry.space_group_name_H-M   'P 1'
#
loop_
_entity.id
_entity.type
_entity.pdbx_description
1 polymer ?
#
loop_
_entity_poly.entity_id
_entity_poly.type
_entity_poly.pdbx_seq_one_letter_code
_entity_poly.pdbx_strand_id
1 'polypeptide(L)'
;MAIFRFDQPSVFDSSGEVGDITGFYMIDEEGVLQSVDVNAKFVNGKPSGIEAKYIMRTPRDWDRFMRFVERYSDANGLQFIKY
;
A
#
# COMPACT_ATOMS: atom_id res chain seq x y z
N MET A 1 -11.60 -1.46 -5.74
CA MET A 1 -10.65 -0.70 -4.91
C MET A 1 -9.98 -1.66 -3.94
N ALA A 2 -8.70 -1.46 -3.66
CA ALA A 2 -7.98 -2.15 -2.59
C ALA A 2 -7.58 -1.12 -1.51
N ILE A 3 -7.60 -1.54 -0.25
CA ILE A 3 -7.19 -0.73 0.89
C ILE A 3 -6.03 -1.44 1.57
N PHE A 4 -4.94 -0.70 1.80
CA PHE A 4 -3.75 -1.17 2.49
C PHE A 4 -3.63 -0.44 3.82
N ARG A 5 -3.33 -1.19 4.88
CA ARG A 5 -3.10 -0.64 6.21
C ARG A 5 -1.76 -1.10 6.71
N PHE A 6 -0.94 -0.14 7.08
CA PHE A 6 0.37 -0.36 7.68
C PHE A 6 0.32 0.13 9.10
N ASP A 7 0.51 -0.78 10.06
CA ASP A 7 0.62 -0.43 11.47
C ASP A 7 2.09 -0.18 11.80
N GLN A 8 2.37 0.97 12.43
CA GLN A 8 3.71 1.41 12.79
C GLN A 8 4.80 1.18 11.70
N PRO A 9 4.58 1.63 10.44
CA PRO A 9 5.56 1.42 9.39
C PRO A 9 6.87 2.17 9.67
N SER A 10 8.00 1.51 9.37
CA SER A 10 9.35 2.05 9.57
C SER A 10 9.66 3.34 8.78
N VAL A 11 8.81 3.71 7.82
CA VAL A 11 8.90 5.00 7.13
C VAL A 11 8.82 6.17 8.12
N PHE A 12 8.11 6.00 9.25
CA PHE A 12 8.06 7.01 10.32
C PHE A 12 9.39 7.20 11.05
N ASP A 13 10.27 6.21 11.03
CA ASP A 13 11.60 6.31 11.65
C ASP A 13 12.61 7.00 10.71
N SER A 14 12.31 7.02 9.41
CA SER A 14 13.23 7.47 8.35
C SER A 14 12.87 8.84 7.79
N SER A 15 11.62 9.30 7.90
CA SER A 15 11.25 10.67 7.60
C SER A 15 11.02 11.47 8.90
N GLY A 16 11.89 12.45 9.17
CA GLY A 16 11.71 13.39 10.29
C GLY A 16 10.39 14.17 10.22
N GLU A 17 9.72 14.15 9.07
CA GLU A 17 8.38 14.68 8.87
C GLU A 17 7.54 13.62 8.14
N VAL A 18 6.57 13.02 8.84
CA VAL A 18 5.57 12.11 8.26
C VAL A 18 4.63 12.83 7.26
N GLY A 19 4.72 14.15 7.19
CA GLY A 19 3.95 15.01 6.29
C GLY A 19 4.24 14.83 4.79
N ASP A 20 5.34 14.17 4.42
CA ASP A 20 5.81 14.11 3.02
C ASP A 20 5.48 12.80 2.28
N ILE A 21 4.65 11.93 2.85
CA ILE A 21 4.23 10.70 2.15
C ILE A 21 3.21 11.04 1.07
N THR A 22 3.71 11.27 -0.14
CA THR A 22 2.93 11.73 -1.30
C THR A 22 2.42 10.61 -2.21
N GLY A 23 2.90 9.38 -2.01
CA GLY A 23 2.58 8.27 -2.90
C GLY A 23 2.77 6.89 -2.29
N PHE A 24 2.02 5.94 -2.83
CA PHE A 24 2.10 4.53 -2.54
C PHE A 24 2.42 3.78 -3.84
N TYR A 25 3.49 2.99 -3.84
CA TYR A 25 4.02 2.32 -5.03
C TYR A 25 4.11 0.82 -4.78
N MET A 26 3.50 0.04 -5.67
CA MET A 26 3.53 -1.41 -5.75
C MET A 26 4.36 -1.80 -6.96
N ILE A 27 5.55 -2.34 -6.74
CA ILE A 27 6.57 -2.55 -7.76
C ILE A 27 6.82 -4.05 -7.93
N ASP A 28 6.77 -4.53 -9.17
CA ASP A 28 7.16 -5.89 -9.55
C ASP A 28 7.83 -5.89 -10.95
N GLU A 29 8.09 -7.07 -11.50
CA GLU A 29 8.69 -7.26 -12.83
C GLU A 29 7.87 -6.69 -14.00
N GLU A 30 6.55 -6.48 -13.82
CA GLU A 30 5.67 -5.90 -14.83
C GLU A 30 5.58 -4.37 -14.71
N GLY A 31 6.33 -3.76 -13.79
CA GLY A 31 6.42 -2.32 -13.58
C GLY A 31 5.77 -1.84 -12.28
N VAL A 32 5.21 -0.63 -12.32
CA VAL A 32 4.76 0.08 -11.11
C VAL A 32 3.24 0.33 -11.16
N LEU A 33 2.53 -0.11 -10.12
CA LEU A 33 1.19 0.36 -9.79
C LEU A 33 1.33 1.43 -8.70
N GLN A 34 0.67 2.57 -8.86
CA GLN A 34 0.82 3.69 -7.92
C GLN A 34 -0.52 4.31 -7.51
N SER A 35 -0.54 4.92 -6.33
CA SER A 35 -1.63 5.76 -5.85
C SER A 35 -1.10 6.98 -5.10
N VAL A 36 -1.86 8.07 -5.14
CA VAL A 36 -1.64 9.28 -4.34
C VAL A 36 -2.63 9.39 -3.17
N ASP A 37 -3.61 8.49 -3.09
CA ASP A 37 -4.55 8.44 -1.98
C ASP A 37 -3.90 7.70 -0.81
N VAL A 38 -3.11 8.45 -0.04
CA VAL A 38 -2.34 7.99 1.12
C VAL A 38 -2.63 8.92 2.30
N ASN A 39 -2.96 8.33 3.44
CA ASN A 39 -3.33 9.06 4.64
C ASN A 39 -2.55 8.53 5.84
N ALA A 40 -1.91 9.42 6.58
CA ALA A 40 -1.29 9.08 7.85
C ALA A 40 -2.31 9.10 9.00
N LYS A 41 -2.24 8.11 9.87
CA LYS A 41 -3.02 8.00 11.10
C LYS A 41 -2.18 8.44 12.28
N PHE A 42 -2.70 9.37 13.07
CA PHE A 42 -2.05 9.87 14.29
C PHE A 42 -2.79 9.42 15.55
N VAL A 43 -2.04 9.08 16.59
CA VAL A 43 -2.55 8.80 17.94
C VAL A 43 -1.74 9.67 18.91
N ASN A 44 -2.42 10.54 19.67
CA ASN A 44 -1.78 11.48 20.60
C ASN A 44 -0.67 12.34 19.96
N GLY A 45 -0.89 12.80 18.72
CA GLY A 45 0.08 13.60 17.97
C GLY A 45 1.28 12.83 17.42
N LYS A 46 1.37 11.51 17.64
CA LYS A 46 2.41 10.65 17.08
C LYS A 46 1.88 9.88 15.87
N PRO A 47 2.65 9.76 14.78
CA PRO A 47 2.30 8.92 13.66
C PRO A 47 2.21 7.45 14.11
N SER A 48 1.16 6.75 13.69
CA SER A 48 0.83 5.40 14.18
C SER A 48 0.52 4.40 13.08
N GLY A 49 0.05 4.86 11.92
CA GLY A 49 -0.14 3.99 10.77
C GLY A 49 -0.37 4.75 9.48
N ILE A 50 -0.40 4.03 8.38
CA ILE A 50 -0.70 4.57 7.05
C ILE A 50 -1.84 3.77 6.45
N GLU A 51 -2.81 4.46 5.86
CA GLU A 51 -3.80 3.86 4.98
C GLU A 51 -3.58 4.36 3.55
N ALA A 52 -3.47 3.44 2.60
CA ALA A 52 -3.40 3.76 1.18
C ALA A 52 -4.56 3.10 0.43
N LYS A 53 -5.13 3.80 -0.55
CA LYS A 53 -6.22 3.29 -1.38
C LYS A 53 -5.79 3.21 -2.83
N TYR A 54 -6.00 2.06 -3.44
CA TYR A 54 -5.74 1.84 -4.86
C TYR A 54 -7.05 1.66 -5.63
N ILE A 55 -7.32 2.57 -6.57
CA ILE A 55 -8.54 2.59 -7.37
C ILE A 55 -8.30 1.87 -8.70
N MET A 56 -8.94 0.73 -8.88
CA MET A 56 -9.02 0.01 -10.15
C MET A 56 -10.27 0.49 -10.88
N ARG A 57 -10.10 1.11 -12.06
CA ARG A 57 -11.20 1.70 -12.85
C ARG A 57 -11.65 0.80 -13.98
N THR A 58 -10.76 -0.06 -14.47
CA THR A 58 -11.01 -0.96 -15.60
C THR A 58 -10.73 -2.42 -15.24
N PRO A 59 -11.29 -3.39 -15.99
CA PRO A 59 -10.94 -4.80 -15.84
C PRO A 59 -9.43 -5.06 -16.00
N ARG A 60 -8.75 -4.31 -16.87
CA ARG A 60 -7.30 -4.43 -17.05
C ARG A 60 -6.52 -4.02 -15.80
N ASP A 61 -6.97 -2.99 -15.09
CA ASP A 61 -6.36 -2.57 -13.82
C ASP A 61 -6.50 -3.69 -12.78
N TRP A 62 -7.68 -4.34 -12.76
CA TRP A 62 -7.94 -5.47 -11.89
C TRP A 62 -7.02 -6.65 -12.19
N ASP A 63 -6.91 -7.07 -13.45
CA ASP A 63 -6.06 -8.18 -13.86
C ASP A 63 -4.57 -7.92 -13.56
N ARG A 64 -4.12 -6.67 -13.76
CA ARG A 64 -2.76 -6.26 -13.41
C ARG A 64 -2.52 -6.26 -11.90
N PHE A 65 -3.51 -5.81 -11.12
CA PHE A 65 -3.46 -5.82 -9.66
C PHE A 65 -3.42 -7.25 -9.11
N MET A 66 -4.25 -8.16 -9.62
CA MET A 66 -4.28 -9.55 -9.18
C MET A 66 -2.92 -10.25 -9.38
N ARG A 67 -2.26 -10.03 -10.52
CA ARG A 67 -0.90 -10.57 -10.76
C ARG A 67 0.16 -10.00 -9.82
N PHE A 68 0.04 -8.73 -9.43
CA PHE A 68 0.89 -8.15 -8.39
C PHE A 68 0.65 -8.83 -7.04
N VAL A 69 -0.62 -8.95 -6.63
CA VAL A 69 -0.98 -9.56 -5.33
C VAL A 69 -0.52 -11.00 -5.25
N GLU A 70 -0.67 -11.79 -6.32
CA GLU A 70 -0.21 -13.17 -6.40
C GLU A 70 1.31 -13.26 -6.18
N ARG A 71 2.11 -12.56 -6.99
CA ARG A 71 3.58 -12.54 -6.85
C ARG A 71 4.04 -12.02 -5.50
N TYR A 72 3.45 -10.92 -5.02
CA TYR A 72 3.83 -10.34 -3.74
C TYR A 72 3.50 -11.28 -2.57
N SER A 73 2.37 -11.99 -2.65
CA SER A 73 1.96 -12.94 -1.63
C SER A 73 2.89 -14.15 -1.60
N ASP A 74 3.23 -14.71 -2.76
CA ASP A 74 4.16 -15.83 -2.89
C ASP A 74 5.55 -15.48 -2.34
N ALA A 75 6.06 -14.29 -2.68
CA ALA A 75 7.38 -13.84 -2.26
C ALA A 75 7.48 -13.53 -0.75
N ASN A 76 6.37 -13.14 -0.11
CA ASN A 76 6.33 -12.77 1.31
C ASN A 76 5.64 -13.81 2.20
N GLY A 77 5.29 -14.98 1.66
CA GLY A 77 4.59 -16.03 2.39
C GLY A 77 3.21 -15.60 2.92
N LEU A 78 2.56 -14.65 2.25
CA LEU A 78 1.23 -14.17 2.63
C LEU A 78 0.18 -15.10 2.03
N GLN A 79 -0.87 -15.38 2.80
CA GLN A 79 -1.99 -16.18 2.34
C GLN A 79 -3.25 -15.31 2.24
N PHE A 80 -4.00 -15.50 1.17
CA PHE A 80 -5.30 -14.85 1.00
C PHE A 80 -6.30 -15.46 1.98
N ILE A 81 -6.76 -14.67 2.96
CA ILE A 81 -7.84 -15.06 3.87
C ILE A 81 -9.14 -14.47 3.33
N LYS A 82 -10.02 -15.33 2.82
CA LYS A 82 -11.38 -14.95 2.41
C LYS A 82 -12.29 -15.00 3.63
N TYR A 83 -12.89 -13.87 4.00
CA TYR A 83 -14.01 -13.81 4.94
C TYR A 83 -15.34 -13.74 4.19
#